data_AF-A0A1B8P0C2-F1
#
_entry.id   AF-A0A1B8P0C2-F1
#
_cell.length_a   1.000
_cell.length_b   1.000
_cell.length_c   1.000
_cell.angle_alpha   90.00
_cell.angle_beta   90.00
_cell.angle_gamma   90.00
#
_symmetry.space_group_name_H-M   'P 1'
#
loop_
_entity.id
_entity.type
_entity.pdbx_description
1 polymer ?
#
loop_
_entity_poly.entity_id
_entity_poly.type
_entity_poly.pdbx_seq_one_letter_code
_entity_poly.pdbx_strand_id
1 'polypeptide(L)' 'MLPRPHADTVNGSQYHNMKELRIQSQGRPLRAFFAFDPQRTGIVLCAGDKTGNKRFYDDLIPVADREYAAHLETLK' A
#
# COMPACT_ATOMS: atom_id res chain seq x y z
N MET A 1 15.35 -19.18 -0.65
CA MET A 1 14.85 -17.83 -1.03
C MET A 1 13.34 -17.86 -1.00
N LEU A 2 12.69 -16.94 -0.28
CA LEU A 2 11.25 -16.74 -0.42
C LEU A 2 10.99 -16.25 -1.85
N PRO A 3 10.22 -16.98 -2.68
CA PRO A 3 10.06 -16.64 -4.10
C PRO A 3 9.30 -15.33 -4.32
N ARG A 4 8.74 -14.73 -3.27
CA ARG A 4 8.09 -13.43 -3.33
C ARG A 4 8.43 -12.63 -2.07
N PRO A 5 8.97 -11.41 -2.19
CA PRO A 5 9.27 -10.58 -1.04
C PRO A 5 7.99 -10.24 -0.27
N HIS A 6 8.11 -10.06 1.05
CA HIS A 6 6.99 -9.66 1.90
C HIS A 6 6.56 -8.22 1.64
N ALA A 7 7.42 -7.40 1.03
CA ALA A 7 7.08 -6.06 0.58
C ALA A 7 7.46 -5.86 -0.89
N ASP A 8 6.69 -5.08 -1.62
CA ASP A 8 6.93 -4.73 -3.02
C ASP A 8 6.54 -3.28 -3.32
N THR A 9 6.89 -2.76 -4.49
CA THR A 9 6.49 -1.42 -4.94
C THR A 9 5.09 -1.47 -5.56
N VAL A 10 4.25 -0.50 -5.23
CA VAL A 10 2.91 -0.37 -5.84
C VAL A 10 3.05 0.35 -7.18
N ASN A 11 2.89 -0.38 -8.27
CA ASN A 11 2.88 0.20 -9.61
C ASN A 11 1.52 0.84 -9.91
N GLY A 12 1.53 2.06 -10.46
CA GLY A 12 0.32 2.81 -10.82
C GLY A 12 -0.11 3.87 -9.82
N SER A 13 0.54 3.97 -8.66
CA SER A 13 0.37 5.10 -7.73
C SER A 13 1.01 6.37 -8.30
N GLN A 14 0.44 7.53 -7.98
CA GLN A 14 1.07 8.84 -8.26
C GLN A 14 2.35 9.06 -7.45
N TYR A 15 2.59 8.27 -6.40
CA TYR A 15 3.74 8.38 -5.51
C TYR A 15 4.72 7.21 -5.71
N HIS A 16 5.91 7.52 -6.20
CA HIS A 16 6.95 6.51 -6.47
C HIS A 16 7.45 5.75 -5.24
N ASN A 17 7.25 6.29 -4.04
CA ASN A 17 7.62 5.65 -2.78
C ASN A 17 6.50 4.79 -2.16
N MET A 18 5.36 4.63 -2.85
CA MET A 18 4.26 3.77 -2.41
C MET A 18 4.67 2.28 -2.45
N LYS A 19 4.45 1.58 -1.35
CA LYS A 19 4.82 0.17 -1.18
C LYS A 19 3.64 -0.68 -0.71
N GLU A 20 3.62 -1.94 -1.09
CA GLU A 20 2.68 -2.93 -0.57
C GLU A 20 3.39 -3.88 0.39
N LEU A 21 2.73 -4.21 1.49
CA LEU A 21 3.04 -5.31 2.38
C LEU A 21 2.12 -6.48 2.02
N ARG A 22 2.71 -7.66 1.84
CA ARG A 22 2.05 -8.89 1.38
C ARG A 22 1.92 -9.83 2.58
N ILE A 23 0.77 -9.77 3.21
CA ILE A 23 0.47 -10.49 4.43
C ILE A 23 -0.36 -11.73 4.08
N GLN A 24 0.02 -12.87 4.65
CA GLN A 24 -0.78 -14.09 4.60
C GLN A 24 -1.37 -14.31 5.99
N SER A 25 -2.70 -14.18 6.13
CA SER A 25 -3.38 -14.35 7.41
C SER A 25 -4.52 -15.34 7.26
N GLN A 26 -4.48 -16.46 7.98
CA GLN A 26 -5.54 -17.49 7.96
C GLN A 26 -5.96 -17.94 6.55
N GLY A 27 -5.00 -18.06 5.63
CA GLY A 27 -5.25 -18.41 4.23
C GLY A 27 -5.69 -17.24 3.33
N ARG A 28 -5.93 -16.06 3.88
CA ARG A 28 -6.32 -14.85 3.15
C ARG A 28 -5.10 -13.98 2.82
N PRO A 29 -4.85 -13.70 1.52
CA PRO A 29 -3.82 -12.77 1.09
C PRO A 29 -4.26 -11.33 1.31
N LEU A 30 -3.87 -10.76 2.45
CA LEU A 30 -4.06 -9.33 2.73
C LEU A 30 -2.94 -8.52 2.06
N ARG A 31 -3.27 -7.34 1.56
CA ARG A 31 -2.31 -6.35 1.07
C ARG A 31 -2.54 -5.05 1.82
N ALA A 32 -1.48 -4.53 2.41
CA ALA A 32 -1.50 -3.22 3.05
C ALA A 32 -0.59 -2.27 2.28
N PHE A 33 -1.07 -1.09 1.91
CA PHE A 33 -0.26 -0.07 1.26
C PHE A 33 0.29 0.88 2.30
N PHE A 34 1.57 1.20 2.15
CA PHE A 34 2.29 2.06 3.07
C PHE A 34 3.32 2.90 2.32
N ALA A 35 3.67 4.04 2.90
CA ALA A 35 4.71 4.91 2.40
C ALA A 35 5.51 5.49 3.57
N PHE A 36 6.70 5.99 3.28
CA PHE A 36 7.46 6.80 4.23
C PHE A 36 7.25 8.27 3.89
N ASP A 37 6.92 9.09 4.88
CA ASP A 37 6.84 10.54 4.71
C ASP A 37 8.25 11.19 4.67
N PRO A 38 8.35 12.51 4.39
CA PRO A 38 9.64 13.21 4.39
C PRO A 38 10.39 13.18 5.73
N GLN A 39 9.68 12.96 6.84
CA GLN A 39 10.27 12.82 8.18
C GLN A 39 10.71 11.37 8.48
N ARG A 40 10.63 10.47 7.50
CA ARG A 40 10.97 9.04 7.59
C ARG A 40 10.05 8.26 8.52
N THR A 41 8.83 8.74 8.73
CA THR A 41 7.79 7.99 9.45
C THR A 41 7.08 7.07 8.47
N GLY A 42 7.01 5.78 8.81
CA GLY A 42 6.29 4.78 8.02
C GLY A 42 4.80 4.80 8.35
N ILE A 43 3.96 4.96 7.34
CA ILE A 43 2.51 5.15 7.51
C ILE A 43 1.78 4.12 6.66
N VAL A 44 0.85 3.41 7.29
CA VAL A 44 -0.06 2.49 6.60
C VAL A 44 -1.30 3.28 6.20
N LEU A 45 -1.61 3.27 4.91
CA LEU A 45 -2.64 4.11 4.29
C LEU A 45 -3.95 3.37 4.13
N CYS A 46 -3.87 2.12 3.65
CA CYS A 46 -5.03 1.25 3.51
C CYS A 46 -4.61 -0.21 3.52
N ALA A 47 -5.55 -1.10 3.84
CA ALA A 47 -5.35 -2.54 3.70
C ALA A 47 -6.63 -3.22 3.21
N GLY A 48 -6.48 -4.30 2.46
CA GLY A 48 -7.60 -5.06 1.94
C GLY A 48 -7.26 -6.51 1.70
N ASP A 49 -8.32 -7.33 1.61
CA ASP A 49 -8.22 -8.72 1.18
C ASP A 49 -8.22 -8.80 -0.34
N LYS A 50 -7.17 -9.39 -0.91
CA LYS A 50 -7.01 -9.52 -2.36
C LYS A 50 -7.77 -10.72 -2.94
N THR A 51 -8.34 -11.60 -2.10
CA THR A 51 -8.96 -12.87 -2.54
C THR A 51 -9.98 -12.65 -3.65
N GLY A 52 -9.68 -13.17 -4.84
CA GLY A 52 -10.61 -13.15 -5.99
C GLY A 52 -10.87 -11.77 -6.62
N ASN A 53 -10.30 -10.68 -6.10
CA ASN A 53 -10.57 -9.33 -6.60
C ASN A 53 -9.55 -8.90 -7.67
N LYS A 54 -9.98 -8.88 -8.93
CA LYS A 54 -9.16 -8.42 -10.07
C LYS A 54 -8.95 -6.90 -10.09
N ARG A 55 -9.91 -6.12 -9.56
CA ARG A 55 -9.87 -4.64 -9.49
C ARG A 55 -9.24 -4.13 -8.20
N PHE A 56 -8.68 -5.03 -7.39
CA PHE A 56 -8.12 -4.69 -6.08
C PHE A 56 -7.18 -3.48 -6.11
N TYR A 57 -6.25 -3.43 -7.08
CA TYR A 57 -5.32 -2.31 -7.22
C TYR A 57 -6.00 -1.07 -7.77
N ASP A 58 -6.87 -1.21 -8.76
CA ASP A 58 -7.62 -0.10 -9.35
C ASP A 58 -8.47 0.63 -8.30
N ASP A 59 -8.98 -0.10 -7.30
CA ASP A 59 -9.79 0.44 -6.21
C ASP A 59 -8.93 1.00 -5.06
N LEU A 60 -7.87 0.29 -4.63
CA LEU A 60 -7.08 0.70 -3.46
C LEU A 60 -6.03 1.77 -3.78
N ILE A 61 -5.46 1.81 -4.98
CA ILE A 61 -4.43 2.80 -5.32
C ILE A 61 -4.96 4.23 -5.18
N PRO A 62 -6.13 4.60 -5.74
CA PRO A 62 -6.67 5.95 -5.57
C PRO A 62 -6.95 6.30 -4.11
N VAL A 63 -7.33 5.32 -3.29
CA VAL A 63 -7.54 5.51 -1.85
C VAL A 63 -6.20 5.83 -1.17
N ALA A 64 -5.19 4.98 -1.36
CA ALA A 64 -3.86 5.20 -0.77
C ALA A 64 -3.24 6.54 -1.21
N ASP A 65 -3.41 6.88 -2.49
CA ASP A 65 -2.93 8.13 -3.06
C ASP A 65 -3.62 9.35 -2.41
N ARG A 66 -4.93 9.29 -2.19
CA ARG A 66 -5.66 10.36 -1.49
C ARG A 66 -5.24 10.47 -0.03
N GLU A 67 -5.15 9.36 0.69
CA GLU A 67 -4.76 9.38 2.11
C GLU A 67 -3.31 9.88 2.29
N TYR A 68 -2.40 9.52 1.38
CA TYR A 68 -1.03 10.01 1.45
C TYR A 68 -0.93 11.49 1.09
N ALA A 69 -1.70 11.97 0.10
CA ALA A 69 -1.78 13.39 -0.22
C ALA A 69 -2.24 14.20 0.99
N ALA A 70 -3.32 13.76 1.65
CA ALA A 70 -3.84 14.39 2.85
C ALA A 70 -2.82 14.38 3.99
N HIS A 71 -2.09 13.27 4.19
CA HIS A 71 -1.01 13.21 5.19
C HIS A 71 0.08 14.25 4.90
N LEU A 72 0.54 14.35 3.65
CA LEU A 72 1.56 15.32 3.25
C LEU A 72 1.11 16.77 3.46
N GLU A 73 -0.19 17.07 3.33
CA GLU A 73 -0.73 18.40 3.62
C GLU A 73 -0.66 18.76 5.11
N THR A 74 -0.77 17.77 6.00
CA THR A 74 -0.63 18.02 7.46
C THR A 74 0.81 18.27 7.91
N LEU A 75 1.79 17.92 7.07
CA LEU A 75 3.22 18.12 7.33
C LEU A 75 3.79 19.41 6.73
N LYS A 76 2.97 20.15 5.96
CA LYS A 76 3.32 21.49 5.46
C LYS A 76 3.10 22.53 6.55
#